data_AF-A0A7V4AR98-F1
#
_entry.id   AF-A0A7V4AR98-F1
#
_cell.length_a   1.000
_cell.length_b   1.000
_cell.length_c   1.000
_cell.angle_alpha   90.00
_cell.angle_beta   90.00
_cell.angle_gamma   90.00
#
_symmetry.space_group_name_H-M   'P 1'
#
loop_
_entity.id
_entity.type
_entity.pdbx_description
1 polymer ?
#
loop_
_entity_poly.entity_id
_entity_poly.type
_entity_poly.pdbx_seq_one_letter_code
_entity_poly.pdbx_strand_id
1 'polypeptide(L)'
;MILGRLQNRRGTSLIEILTTLVILVIGILSVARMFSGGFVVMKRSENITLASRLAEGEFERLRARAVNLPLGITTAATPPPGTPNDASSPNIRQIVGETVRIPAPILEARTTGRVIGSVHELLFAPVSSVDSVYSARLQRRILDSEDADSEPWRWLRPTQYAIDYESARICFRAANYERIFSITYSYWIETEDERTLRTVTGENIVVPAGAGWLDITAGGTPVRNIEGFAGLDDRSDQASRAFRRLDAGADWSTDDPYEYKIVDSLTGRIAFNPRGYSYKESTPQGVVDLTAHVDYTVYDWGIISETLQVPPVPPYRLRTTLRDIKQIGVTINDDGSPYTGITPNYPEDLLVVDEATGQYIPSNVLQLDHRNGIIVVPDQITIGNVLVPSAGRTLRVYYRCEGDWQIQYRKAYERYTPQNDNDVSYREYFHNRAADRIVLNKSEVGKSFSVDYVYLENGRERTVIGEVVRAIASPDGQRAWLIPSKAPEYVRAIRGLSFKVRVMWSETTRRDSEGRLVPKFQYYDLDGELTRRLAAG
;
A
#
# COMPACT_ATOMS: atom_id res chain seq x y z
N MET A 1 -61.58 65.73 -51.51
CA MET A 1 -61.20 66.34 -50.23
C MET A 1 -60.77 65.20 -49.30
N ILE A 2 -59.49 64.80 -49.38
CA ILE A 2 -58.92 63.66 -48.66
C ILE A 2 -58.14 64.23 -47.47
N LEU A 3 -58.67 64.04 -46.27
CA LEU A 3 -58.05 64.46 -45.01
C LEU A 3 -56.95 63.44 -44.63
N GLY A 4 -55.69 63.86 -44.78
CA GLY A 4 -54.53 63.11 -44.32
C GLY A 4 -54.46 63.08 -42.79
N ARG A 5 -54.73 61.92 -42.20
CA ARG A 5 -54.37 61.60 -40.80
C ARG A 5 -52.86 61.40 -40.71
N LEU A 6 -52.15 62.42 -40.22
CA LEU A 6 -50.79 62.25 -39.71
C LEU A 6 -50.84 61.34 -38.49
N GLN A 7 -50.43 60.08 -38.67
CA GLN A 7 -50.24 59.12 -37.59
C GLN A 7 -49.12 59.61 -36.68
N ASN A 8 -49.51 59.97 -35.46
CA ASN A 8 -48.64 60.36 -34.37
C ASN A 8 -47.80 59.13 -33.94
N ARG A 9 -46.66 58.89 -34.60
CA ARG A 9 -45.67 57.89 -34.17
C ARG A 9 -45.02 58.40 -32.88
N ARG A 10 -45.63 58.06 -31.74
CA ARG A 10 -44.99 58.21 -30.43
C ARG A 10 -43.71 57.38 -30.45
N GLY A 11 -42.56 58.05 -30.55
CA GLY A 11 -41.26 57.42 -30.39
C GLY A 11 -41.19 56.76 -29.03
N THR A 12 -40.80 55.50 -28.99
CA THR A 12 -40.40 54.77 -27.78
C THR A 12 -39.52 55.67 -26.93
N SER A 13 -39.95 55.99 -25.72
CA SER A 13 -39.19 56.91 -24.87
C SER A 13 -37.90 56.23 -24.39
N LEU A 14 -36.82 56.99 -24.27
CA LEU A 14 -35.53 56.50 -23.76
C LEU A 14 -35.68 55.73 -22.44
N ILE A 15 -36.62 56.16 -21.58
CA ILE A 15 -36.93 55.55 -20.28
C ILE A 15 -37.48 54.13 -20.44
N GLU A 16 -38.30 53.87 -21.47
CA GLU A 16 -38.88 52.56 -21.74
C GLU A 16 -37.80 51.55 -22.18
N ILE A 17 -36.87 52.01 -23.03
CA ILE A 17 -35.71 51.22 -23.46
C ILE A 17 -34.77 50.95 -22.27
N LEU A 18 -34.52 51.95 -21.42
CA LEU A 18 -33.66 51.78 -20.25
C LEU A 18 -34.27 50.78 -19.24
N THR A 19 -35.58 50.89 -18.98
CA THR A 19 -36.28 50.01 -18.03
C THR A 19 -36.31 48.56 -18.53
N THR A 20 -36.58 48.36 -19.82
CA THR A 20 -36.54 47.02 -20.43
C THR A 20 -35.13 46.42 -20.40
N LEU A 21 -34.08 47.22 -20.62
CA LEU A 21 -32.70 46.77 -20.51
C LEU A 21 -32.32 46.37 -19.07
N VAL A 22 -32.74 47.15 -18.07
CA VAL A 22 -32.51 46.81 -16.64
C VAL A 22 -33.23 45.53 -16.25
N ILE A 23 -34.50 45.36 -16.65
CA ILE A 23 -35.26 44.12 -16.39
C ILE A 23 -34.59 42.92 -17.07
N LEU A 24 -34.11 43.09 -18.31
CA LEU A 24 -33.38 42.04 -19.04
C LEU A 24 -32.09 41.66 -18.32
N VAL A 25 -31.29 42.63 -17.85
CA VAL A 25 -30.04 42.37 -17.12
C VAL A 25 -30.33 41.66 -15.78
N ILE A 26 -31.33 42.10 -15.03
CA ILE A 26 -31.73 41.43 -13.77
C ILE A 26 -32.25 40.02 -14.05
N GLY A 27 -32.99 39.83 -15.14
CA GLY A 27 -33.45 38.52 -15.61
C GLY A 27 -32.29 37.58 -15.92
N ILE A 28 -31.33 38.03 -16.74
CA ILE A 28 -30.13 37.25 -17.09
C ILE A 28 -29.30 36.92 -15.84
N LEU A 29 -29.10 37.88 -14.92
CA LEU A 29 -28.35 37.66 -13.68
C LEU A 29 -29.07 36.67 -12.74
N SER A 30 -30.40 36.74 -12.65
CA SER A 30 -31.20 35.80 -11.84
C SER A 30 -31.11 34.38 -12.38
N VAL A 31 -31.19 34.22 -13.71
CA VAL A 31 -31.03 32.95 -14.41
C VAL A 31 -29.61 32.40 -14.21
N ALA A 32 -28.58 33.23 -14.41
CA ALA A 32 -27.18 32.84 -14.20
C ALA A 32 -26.92 32.38 -12.76
N ARG A 33 -27.54 33.04 -11.76
CA ARG A 33 -27.42 32.69 -10.34
C ARG A 33 -28.15 31.40 -9.99
N MET A 34 -29.26 31.07 -10.65
CA MET A 34 -29.94 29.78 -10.49
C MET A 34 -29.12 28.63 -11.07
N PHE A 35 -28.41 28.85 -12.18
CA PHE A 35 -27.63 27.79 -12.84
C PHE A 35 -26.29 27.49 -12.18
N SER A 36 -25.66 28.45 -11.48
CA SER A 36 -24.35 28.22 -10.85
C SER A 36 -24.35 27.09 -9.83
N GLY A 37 -25.43 26.92 -9.05
CA GLY A 37 -25.60 25.80 -8.13
C GLY A 37 -25.80 24.46 -8.83
N GLY A 38 -26.52 24.44 -9.95
CA GLY A 38 -26.78 23.22 -10.73
C GLY A 38 -25.52 22.59 -11.31
N PHE A 39 -24.58 23.41 -11.79
CA PHE A 39 -23.31 22.91 -12.33
C PHE A 39 -22.42 22.25 -11.28
N VAL A 40 -22.40 22.75 -10.04
CA VAL A 40 -21.63 22.13 -8.93
C VAL A 40 -22.19 20.76 -8.59
N VAL A 41 -23.52 20.62 -8.49
CA VAL A 41 -24.17 19.33 -8.23
C VAL A 41 -23.91 18.34 -9.36
N MET A 42 -23.97 18.78 -10.62
CA MET A 42 -23.70 17.92 -11.77
C MET A 42 -22.26 17.42 -11.79
N LYS A 43 -21.27 18.29 -11.56
CA LYS A 43 -19.86 17.90 -11.45
C LYS A 43 -19.61 16.92 -10.30
N ARG A 44 -20.23 17.16 -9.14
CA ARG A 44 -20.12 16.25 -7.99
C ARG A 44 -20.68 14.87 -8.29
N SER A 45 -21.84 14.79 -8.95
CA SER A 45 -22.44 13.51 -9.37
C SER A 45 -21.58 12.78 -10.42
N GLU A 46 -20.99 13.51 -11.36
CA GLU A 46 -20.01 12.97 -12.32
C GLU A 46 -18.79 12.40 -11.59
N ASN A 47 -18.20 13.16 -10.67
CA ASN A 47 -17.04 12.73 -9.89
C ASN A 47 -17.35 11.51 -9.01
N ILE A 48 -18.50 11.46 -8.34
CA ILE A 48 -18.92 10.28 -7.55
C ILE A 48 -19.07 9.05 -8.46
N THR A 49 -19.63 9.23 -9.65
CA THR A 49 -19.79 8.12 -10.63
C THR A 49 -18.43 7.61 -11.11
N LEU A 50 -17.49 8.51 -11.40
CA LEU A 50 -16.11 8.13 -11.77
C LEU A 50 -15.39 7.46 -10.60
N ALA A 51 -15.51 8.00 -9.39
CA ALA A 51 -14.93 7.45 -8.18
C ALA A 51 -15.43 6.03 -7.89
N SER A 52 -16.74 5.78 -8.03
CA SER A 52 -17.33 4.44 -7.87
C SER A 52 -16.74 3.45 -8.86
N ARG A 53 -16.64 3.82 -10.14
CA ARG A 53 -16.07 2.95 -11.20
C ARG A 53 -14.60 2.64 -10.96
N LEU A 54 -13.81 3.62 -10.57
CA LEU A 54 -12.40 3.43 -10.22
C LEU A 54 -12.26 2.50 -9.01
N ALA A 55 -13.06 2.71 -7.97
CA ALA A 55 -13.03 1.89 -6.77
C ALA A 55 -13.42 0.43 -7.07
N GLU A 56 -14.47 0.22 -7.85
CA GLU A 56 -14.94 -1.11 -8.27
C GLU A 56 -13.91 -1.82 -9.15
N GLY A 57 -13.32 -1.11 -10.13
CA GLY A 57 -12.29 -1.66 -11.01
C GLY A 57 -11.05 -2.12 -10.24
N GLU A 58 -10.57 -1.29 -9.31
CA GLU A 58 -9.44 -1.64 -8.45
C GLU A 58 -9.76 -2.77 -7.47
N PHE A 59 -10.97 -2.77 -6.91
CA PHE A 59 -11.40 -3.84 -6.01
C PHE A 59 -11.49 -5.19 -6.73
N GLU A 60 -12.06 -5.24 -7.93
CA GLU A 60 -12.11 -6.46 -8.74
C GLU A 60 -10.71 -6.91 -9.20
N ARG A 61 -9.81 -5.97 -9.55
CA ARG A 61 -8.40 -6.28 -9.83
C ARG A 61 -7.72 -6.96 -8.64
N LEU A 62 -7.92 -6.41 -7.44
CA LEU A 62 -7.34 -6.96 -6.20
C LEU A 62 -7.98 -8.29 -5.81
N ARG A 63 -9.29 -8.44 -6.03
CA ARG A 63 -10.01 -9.70 -5.84
C ARG A 63 -9.49 -10.80 -6.75
N ALA A 64 -9.23 -10.50 -8.02
CA ALA A 64 -8.62 -11.43 -8.97
C ALA A 64 -7.20 -11.87 -8.53
N ARG A 65 -6.50 -11.02 -7.75
CA ARG A 65 -5.18 -11.29 -7.19
C ARG A 65 -5.21 -11.55 -5.68
N ALA A 66 -6.31 -12.07 -5.14
CA ALA A 66 -6.52 -12.22 -3.70
C ALA A 66 -5.44 -13.03 -2.97
N VAL A 67 -4.80 -13.98 -3.67
CA VAL A 67 -3.70 -14.81 -3.14
C VAL A 67 -2.46 -13.96 -2.80
N ASN A 68 -2.27 -12.86 -3.53
CA ASN A 68 -1.09 -12.00 -3.40
C ASN A 68 -1.33 -10.81 -2.48
N LEU A 69 -2.51 -10.69 -1.85
CA LEU A 69 -2.81 -9.54 -0.99
C LEU A 69 -1.74 -9.40 0.11
N PRO A 70 -1.37 -8.15 0.46
CA PRO A 70 -0.43 -7.91 1.54
C PRO A 70 -1.01 -8.33 2.88
N LEU A 71 -0.14 -8.57 3.85
CA LEU A 71 -0.54 -8.83 5.24
C LEU A 71 -1.22 -7.60 5.85
N GLY A 72 -0.78 -6.40 5.48
CA GLY A 72 -1.45 -5.15 5.84
C GLY A 72 -0.92 -3.95 5.07
N ILE A 73 -1.57 -2.81 5.28
CA ILE A 73 -1.17 -1.53 4.70
C ILE A 73 -1.13 -0.50 5.83
N THR A 74 0.02 0.14 6.00
CA THR A 74 0.29 1.05 7.12
C THR A 74 0.88 2.37 6.66
N THR A 75 1.03 3.30 7.61
CA THR A 75 1.68 4.58 7.39
C THR A 75 3.17 4.41 7.18
N ALA A 76 3.72 4.97 6.10
CA ALA A 76 5.17 5.05 5.91
C ALA A 76 5.80 5.92 7.00
N ALA A 77 6.95 5.49 7.52
CA ALA A 77 7.70 6.18 8.56
C ALA A 77 8.25 7.55 8.12
N THR A 78 8.46 7.75 6.81
CA THR A 78 8.99 9.01 6.26
C THR A 78 8.26 9.37 4.95
N PRO A 79 7.78 10.62 4.78
CA PRO A 79 7.32 11.11 3.47
C PRO A 79 8.50 11.08 2.46
N PRO A 80 8.31 10.83 1.15
CA PRO A 80 9.41 10.83 0.20
C PRO A 80 9.88 12.28 0.04
N PRO A 81 11.09 12.49 -0.46
CA PRO A 81 11.55 13.83 -0.82
C PRO A 81 10.57 14.49 -1.80
N GLY A 82 10.05 15.67 -1.45
CA GLY A 82 9.20 16.47 -2.34
C GLY A 82 7.69 16.22 -2.27
N THR A 83 7.17 15.36 -1.37
CA THR A 83 5.73 15.41 -1.07
C THR A 83 5.43 16.61 -0.18
N PRO A 84 4.42 17.45 -0.51
CA PRO A 84 3.89 18.45 0.40
C PRO A 84 3.54 17.79 1.74
N ASN A 85 3.92 18.42 2.85
CA ASN A 85 3.49 18.05 4.21
C ASN A 85 2.01 18.40 4.41
N ASP A 86 1.15 17.87 3.55
CA ASP A 86 -0.28 18.06 3.68
C ASP A 86 -0.75 17.16 4.82
N ALA A 87 -1.12 17.79 5.93
CA ALA A 87 -1.74 17.13 7.08
C ALA A 87 -3.00 16.32 6.72
N SER A 88 -3.50 16.45 5.49
CA SER A 88 -4.62 15.74 4.88
C SER A 88 -4.23 14.57 3.97
N SER A 89 -2.94 14.36 3.66
CA SER A 89 -2.47 13.24 2.84
C SER A 89 -2.14 12.04 3.75
N PRO A 90 -2.97 10.98 3.76
CA PRO A 90 -2.70 9.78 4.53
C PRO A 90 -1.41 9.14 4.01
N ASN A 91 -0.34 9.20 4.81
CA ASN A 91 0.91 8.44 4.60
C ASN A 91 0.71 6.91 4.56
N ILE A 92 -0.52 6.39 4.51
CA ILE A 92 -0.88 4.96 4.48
C ILE A 92 -0.50 4.38 3.13
N ARG A 93 0.78 4.10 2.92
CA ARG A 93 1.35 3.69 1.62
C ARG A 93 2.43 2.63 1.74
N GLN A 94 2.76 2.24 2.96
CA GLN A 94 3.68 1.14 3.19
C GLN A 94 2.86 -0.15 3.11
N ILE A 95 3.21 -0.96 2.12
CA ILE A 95 2.68 -2.29 1.90
C ILE A 95 3.53 -3.25 2.71
N VAL A 96 2.89 -4.05 3.57
CA VAL A 96 3.58 -4.99 4.45
C VAL A 96 3.23 -6.41 4.01
N GLY A 97 4.25 -7.15 3.59
CA GLY A 97 4.21 -8.56 3.27
C GLY A 97 3.30 -8.94 2.11
N GLU A 98 3.38 -8.23 0.97
CA GLU A 98 2.75 -8.71 -0.27
C GLU A 98 3.22 -10.14 -0.54
N THR A 99 2.26 -11.06 -0.64
CA THR A 99 2.57 -12.48 -0.74
C THR A 99 2.81 -12.86 -2.19
N VAL A 100 3.91 -13.52 -2.46
CA VAL A 100 4.30 -13.96 -3.79
C VAL A 100 4.73 -15.42 -3.74
N ARG A 101 3.97 -16.30 -4.38
CA ARG A 101 4.52 -17.61 -4.75
C ARG A 101 5.50 -17.38 -5.88
N ILE A 102 6.74 -17.83 -5.74
CA ILE A 102 7.78 -17.59 -6.74
C ILE A 102 7.27 -18.07 -8.11
N PRO A 103 7.18 -17.19 -9.13
CA PRO A 103 6.61 -17.57 -10.43
C PRO A 103 7.60 -18.40 -11.25
N ALA A 104 7.12 -18.95 -12.38
CA ALA A 104 7.99 -19.63 -13.32
C ALA A 104 9.06 -18.66 -13.86
N PRO A 105 10.30 -19.13 -14.07
CA PRO A 105 11.36 -18.27 -14.58
C PRO A 105 11.07 -17.82 -16.01
N ILE A 106 11.38 -16.55 -16.29
CA ILE A 106 11.23 -15.96 -17.62
C ILE A 106 12.62 -15.87 -18.27
N LEU A 107 12.71 -16.31 -19.52
CA LEU A 107 13.91 -16.16 -20.34
C LEU A 107 13.92 -14.75 -20.96
N GLU A 108 15.09 -14.12 -20.98
CA GLU A 108 15.25 -12.87 -21.72
C GLU A 108 14.98 -13.12 -23.20
N ALA A 109 13.99 -12.43 -23.77
CA ALA A 109 13.52 -12.65 -25.14
C ALA A 109 14.55 -12.26 -26.22
N ARG A 110 15.77 -11.83 -25.85
CA ARG A 110 16.82 -11.43 -26.78
C ARG A 110 18.04 -12.36 -26.68
N THR A 111 18.11 -13.27 -27.66
CA THR A 111 19.32 -13.85 -28.30
C THR A 111 20.37 -14.58 -27.44
N THR A 112 20.33 -14.54 -26.11
CA THR A 112 21.37 -15.17 -25.26
C THR A 112 20.84 -16.28 -24.36
N GLY A 113 19.52 -16.47 -24.26
CA GLY A 113 18.92 -17.49 -23.39
C GLY A 113 19.19 -17.25 -21.89
N ARG A 114 19.66 -16.05 -21.51
CA ARG A 114 19.97 -15.70 -20.12
C ARG A 114 18.67 -15.58 -19.33
N VAL A 115 18.61 -16.27 -18.19
CA VAL A 115 17.47 -16.22 -17.28
C VAL A 115 17.51 -14.90 -16.52
N ILE A 116 16.54 -14.02 -16.74
CA ILE A 116 16.41 -12.76 -15.98
C ILE A 116 16.12 -13.10 -14.52
N GLY A 117 15.23 -14.07 -14.30
CA GLY A 117 14.77 -14.53 -12.99
C GLY A 117 13.31 -14.99 -13.07
N SER A 118 12.75 -15.33 -11.92
CA SER A 118 11.31 -15.47 -11.73
C SER A 118 10.71 -14.09 -11.45
N VAL A 119 10.19 -13.43 -12.48
CA VAL A 119 9.72 -12.03 -12.41
C VAL A 119 8.33 -11.96 -11.82
N HIS A 120 8.15 -11.12 -10.80
CA HIS A 120 6.87 -10.76 -10.21
C HIS A 120 6.66 -9.24 -10.32
N GLU A 121 5.41 -8.86 -10.48
CA GLU A 121 4.99 -7.47 -10.49
C GLU A 121 4.15 -7.19 -9.24
N LEU A 122 4.62 -6.25 -8.43
CA LEU A 122 3.96 -5.87 -7.19
C LEU A 122 2.55 -5.32 -7.47
N LEU A 123 1.63 -5.58 -6.54
CA LEU A 123 0.21 -5.22 -6.68
C LEU A 123 -0.02 -3.71 -6.77
N PHE A 124 0.80 -2.94 -6.07
CA PHE A 124 0.71 -1.49 -6.01
C PHE A 124 1.97 -0.88 -6.59
N ALA A 125 1.78 0.00 -7.57
CA ALA A 125 2.83 0.75 -8.24
C ALA A 125 2.26 2.16 -8.54
N PRO A 126 3.10 3.19 -8.62
CA PRO A 126 4.56 3.12 -8.61
C PRO A 126 5.21 2.90 -7.24
N VAL A 127 6.33 2.19 -7.19
CA VAL A 127 7.06 1.89 -5.95
C VAL A 127 8.22 2.85 -5.74
N SER A 128 8.31 3.43 -4.54
CA SER A 128 9.40 4.31 -4.12
C SER A 128 10.61 3.52 -3.63
N SER A 129 10.36 2.50 -2.81
CA SER A 129 11.41 1.62 -2.27
C SER A 129 10.85 0.22 -2.03
N VAL A 130 11.67 -0.79 -2.27
CA VAL A 130 11.47 -2.14 -1.73
C VAL A 130 12.30 -2.22 -0.47
N ASP A 131 11.63 -2.38 0.67
CA ASP A 131 12.22 -2.21 1.98
C ASP A 131 12.78 -3.54 2.49
N SER A 132 11.99 -4.62 2.36
CA SER A 132 12.39 -5.96 2.80
C SER A 132 11.72 -7.05 1.95
N VAL A 133 12.38 -8.20 1.84
CA VAL A 133 11.82 -9.41 1.23
C VAL A 133 12.15 -10.60 2.10
N TYR A 134 11.15 -11.35 2.56
CA TYR A 134 11.31 -12.43 3.52
C TYR A 134 10.37 -13.61 3.27
N SER A 135 10.65 -14.78 3.86
CA SER A 135 9.84 -15.99 3.74
C SER A 135 8.64 -16.00 4.69
N ALA A 136 7.86 -17.08 4.66
CA ALA A 136 6.94 -17.38 5.76
C ALA A 136 7.69 -17.46 7.10
N ARG A 137 6.95 -17.22 8.19
CA ARG A 137 7.48 -17.30 9.56
C ARG A 137 7.99 -18.71 9.87
N LEU A 138 9.14 -18.77 10.52
CA LEU A 138 9.72 -20.01 11.00
C LEU A 138 9.01 -20.49 12.26
N GLN A 139 9.03 -21.80 12.48
CA GLN A 139 8.51 -22.42 13.69
C GLN A 139 9.53 -22.32 14.82
N ARG A 140 9.11 -21.72 15.94
CA ARG A 140 9.91 -21.58 17.15
C ARG A 140 10.10 -22.91 17.89
N ARG A 141 11.28 -23.08 18.47
CA ARG A 141 11.61 -24.04 19.53
C ARG A 141 12.25 -23.27 20.68
N ILE A 142 11.86 -23.59 21.92
CA ILE A 142 12.48 -23.01 23.11
C ILE A 142 13.48 -24.04 23.59
N LEU A 143 14.76 -23.67 23.65
CA LEU A 143 15.87 -24.54 24.06
C LEU A 143 16.83 -23.73 24.92
N ASP A 144 17.62 -24.43 25.71
CA ASP A 144 18.70 -23.87 26.52
C ASP A 144 19.99 -23.81 25.67
N SER A 145 20.63 -22.64 25.60
CA SER A 145 21.87 -22.48 24.85
C SER A 145 23.13 -22.89 25.62
N GLU A 146 23.02 -23.15 26.92
CA GLU A 146 24.09 -23.64 27.79
C GLU A 146 24.17 -25.17 27.81
N ASP A 147 23.12 -25.87 27.36
CA ASP A 147 23.14 -27.33 27.18
C ASP A 147 24.06 -27.71 26.01
N ALA A 148 25.31 -28.03 26.35
CA ALA A 148 26.38 -28.37 25.42
C ALA A 148 26.09 -29.63 24.57
N ASP A 149 25.21 -30.52 25.03
CA ASP A 149 24.79 -31.69 24.27
C ASP A 149 23.71 -31.35 23.24
N SER A 150 23.02 -30.22 23.43
CA SER A 150 22.07 -29.69 22.47
C SER A 150 22.82 -28.86 21.42
N GLU A 151 23.18 -29.49 20.29
CA GLU A 151 23.66 -28.78 19.10
C GLU A 151 22.49 -28.57 18.10
N PRO A 152 21.49 -27.71 18.39
CA PRO A 152 20.26 -27.64 17.63
C PRO A 152 20.46 -27.30 16.16
N TRP A 153 21.50 -26.54 15.81
CA TRP A 153 21.82 -26.23 14.43
C TRP A 153 22.03 -27.48 13.55
N ARG A 154 22.40 -28.64 14.12
CA ARG A 154 22.60 -29.89 13.37
C ARG A 154 21.31 -30.61 13.00
N TRP A 155 20.25 -30.47 13.80
CA TRP A 155 19.01 -31.25 13.63
C TRP A 155 17.74 -30.41 13.46
N LEU A 156 17.80 -29.08 13.65
CA LEU A 156 16.71 -28.18 13.31
C LEU A 156 16.31 -28.34 11.83
N ARG A 157 15.01 -28.20 11.55
CA ARG A 157 14.52 -28.11 10.17
C ARG A 157 14.81 -26.72 9.59
N PRO A 158 14.89 -26.55 8.26
CA PRO A 158 15.14 -25.23 7.66
C PRO A 158 14.03 -24.22 7.96
N THR A 159 12.83 -24.72 8.28
CA THR A 159 11.64 -23.96 8.66
C THR A 159 11.53 -23.74 10.18
N GLN A 160 12.57 -24.06 10.95
CA GLN A 160 12.59 -23.93 12.40
C GLN A 160 13.75 -23.06 12.86
N TYR A 161 13.56 -22.44 14.02
CA TYR A 161 14.61 -21.78 14.78
C TYR A 161 14.46 -22.14 16.26
N ALA A 162 15.56 -22.08 17.00
CA ALA A 162 15.58 -22.21 18.43
C ALA A 162 15.90 -20.87 19.07
N ILE A 163 15.27 -20.58 20.20
CA ILE A 163 15.54 -19.39 21.00
C ILE A 163 15.75 -19.79 22.46
N ASP A 164 16.71 -19.14 23.09
CA ASP A 164 16.97 -19.15 24.52
C ASP A 164 16.65 -17.74 25.04
N TYR A 165 15.56 -17.62 25.80
CA TYR A 165 15.11 -16.33 26.34
C TYR A 165 15.97 -15.83 27.50
N GLU A 166 16.59 -16.74 28.26
CA GLU A 166 17.41 -16.42 29.43
C GLU A 166 18.75 -15.85 28.97
N SER A 167 19.39 -16.50 27.99
CA SER A 167 20.67 -16.05 27.43
C SER A 167 20.53 -15.01 26.31
N ALA A 168 19.30 -14.73 25.86
CA ALA A 168 18.96 -13.90 24.71
C ALA A 168 19.69 -14.33 23.42
N ARG A 169 19.69 -15.64 23.14
CA ARG A 169 20.36 -16.24 21.98
C ARG A 169 19.37 -16.91 21.04
N ILE A 170 19.73 -16.95 19.77
CA ILE A 170 18.95 -17.59 18.71
C ILE A 170 19.83 -18.52 17.89
N CYS A 171 19.25 -19.62 17.43
CA CYS A 171 19.93 -20.61 16.60
C CYS A 171 19.05 -21.02 15.43
N PHE A 172 19.70 -21.23 14.28
CA PHE A 172 19.06 -21.72 13.05
C PHE A 172 19.74 -23.01 12.61
N ARG A 173 19.06 -23.83 11.80
CA ARG A 173 19.69 -25.01 11.18
C ARG A 173 20.95 -24.60 10.43
N ALA A 174 22.10 -25.24 10.61
CA ALA A 174 23.33 -24.95 9.88
C ALA A 174 23.21 -25.18 8.37
N ALA A 175 23.94 -24.37 7.59
CA ALA A 175 24.08 -24.51 6.14
C ALA A 175 25.53 -24.23 5.73
N ASN A 176 25.91 -24.63 4.51
CA ASN A 176 27.27 -24.46 3.98
C ASN A 176 27.52 -23.05 3.39
N TYR A 177 26.56 -22.15 3.51
CA TYR A 177 26.62 -20.79 2.99
C TYR A 177 26.05 -19.80 4.01
N GLU A 178 26.42 -18.53 3.85
CA GLU A 178 25.93 -17.42 4.68
C GLU A 178 24.46 -17.12 4.41
N ARG A 179 23.75 -16.69 5.45
CA ARG A 179 22.31 -16.67 5.49
C ARG A 179 21.81 -15.48 6.31
N ILE A 180 20.79 -14.77 5.83
CA ILE A 180 20.17 -13.66 6.57
C ILE A 180 18.79 -14.08 7.07
N PHE A 181 18.46 -13.75 8.32
CA PHE A 181 17.14 -13.93 8.91
C PHE A 181 16.66 -12.60 9.47
N SER A 182 15.38 -12.29 9.28
CA SER A 182 14.74 -11.13 9.90
C SER A 182 13.98 -11.57 11.14
N ILE A 183 14.23 -10.91 12.27
CA ILE A 183 13.59 -11.19 13.54
C ILE A 183 12.84 -9.96 14.06
N THR A 184 11.64 -10.18 14.56
CA THR A 184 10.93 -9.24 15.45
C THR A 184 10.89 -9.87 16.83
N TYR A 185 11.13 -9.12 17.88
CA TYR A 185 11.02 -9.57 19.26
C TYR A 185 10.86 -8.38 20.20
N SER A 186 10.44 -8.64 21.44
CA SER A 186 10.38 -7.62 22.49
C SER A 186 11.25 -8.01 23.67
N TYR A 187 11.73 -7.02 24.41
CA TYR A 187 12.59 -7.20 25.58
C TYR A 187 12.29 -6.16 26.64
N TRP A 188 12.56 -6.52 27.89
CA TRP A 188 12.32 -5.66 29.04
C TRP A 188 13.58 -4.87 29.38
N ILE A 189 13.40 -3.57 29.66
CA ILE A 189 14.39 -2.73 30.32
C ILE A 189 13.82 -2.35 31.69
N GLU A 190 14.58 -2.63 32.74
CA GLU A 190 14.29 -2.28 34.12
C GLU A 190 15.28 -1.22 34.61
N THR A 191 14.75 -0.08 35.01
CA THR A 191 15.46 0.98 35.74
C THR A 191 14.96 0.99 37.20
N GLU A 192 15.56 1.80 38.06
CA GLU A 192 15.15 1.88 39.48
C GLU A 192 13.65 2.23 39.65
N ASP A 193 13.07 2.97 38.72
CA ASP A 193 11.72 3.50 38.81
C ASP A 193 10.69 2.79 37.91
N GLU A 194 11.12 2.12 36.84
CA GLU A 194 10.20 1.64 35.81
C GLU A 194 10.70 0.40 35.07
N ARG A 195 9.76 -0.51 34.76
CA ARG A 195 9.98 -1.63 33.84
C ARG A 195 9.28 -1.36 32.51
N THR A 196 10.05 -1.09 31.48
CA THR A 196 9.55 -0.73 30.13
C THR A 196 9.76 -1.86 29.13
N LEU A 197 8.76 -2.11 28.29
CA LEU A 197 8.86 -3.08 27.19
C LEU A 197 9.33 -2.36 25.92
N ARG A 198 10.39 -2.87 25.29
CA ARG A 198 10.90 -2.40 24.00
C ARG A 198 10.67 -3.45 22.94
N THR A 199 10.13 -3.05 21.78
CA THR A 199 9.92 -3.95 20.64
C THR A 199 10.88 -3.61 19.51
N VAL A 200 11.65 -4.60 19.06
CA VAL A 200 12.51 -4.51 17.87
C VAL A 200 11.78 -5.17 16.71
N THR A 201 11.67 -4.46 15.60
CA THR A 201 10.95 -4.91 14.42
C THR A 201 11.91 -5.10 13.26
N GLY A 202 12.00 -6.33 12.76
CA GLY A 202 12.66 -6.65 11.49
C GLY A 202 14.19 -6.56 11.51
N GLU A 203 14.83 -6.76 12.67
CA GLU A 203 16.30 -6.80 12.78
C GLU A 203 16.85 -7.94 11.92
N ASN A 204 17.87 -7.67 11.11
CA ASN A 204 18.53 -8.69 10.30
C ASN A 204 19.69 -9.32 11.07
N ILE A 205 19.62 -10.64 11.23
CA ILE A 205 20.70 -11.47 11.79
C ILE A 205 21.41 -12.18 10.63
N VAL A 206 22.70 -11.88 10.48
CA VAL A 206 23.58 -12.61 9.56
C VAL A 206 24.07 -13.88 10.26
N VAL A 207 23.82 -15.02 9.63
CA VAL A 207 24.16 -16.36 10.10
C VAL A 207 25.25 -16.92 9.18
N PRO A 208 26.52 -16.94 9.65
CA PRO A 208 27.62 -17.53 8.89
C PRO A 208 27.39 -19.01 8.56
N ALA A 209 28.14 -19.51 7.58
CA ALA A 209 28.16 -20.92 7.26
C ALA A 209 28.54 -21.75 8.50
N GLY A 210 27.78 -22.80 8.79
CA GLY A 210 28.01 -23.68 9.95
C GLY A 210 27.78 -23.06 11.34
N ALA A 211 27.23 -21.84 11.44
CA ALA A 211 27.05 -21.17 12.72
C ALA A 211 26.06 -21.91 13.66
N GLY A 212 26.36 -21.87 14.96
CA GLY A 212 25.48 -22.34 16.04
C GLY A 212 24.67 -21.20 16.66
N TRP A 213 24.64 -21.13 17.98
CA TRP A 213 23.96 -20.06 18.73
C TRP A 213 24.57 -18.68 18.49
N LEU A 214 23.71 -17.71 18.18
CA LEU A 214 24.04 -16.31 17.92
C LEU A 214 23.35 -15.41 18.94
N ASP A 215 23.94 -14.27 19.22
CA ASP A 215 23.33 -13.27 20.08
C ASP A 215 22.21 -12.53 19.34
N ILE A 216 21.09 -12.30 20.02
CA ILE A 216 20.04 -11.42 19.50
C ILE A 216 20.49 -9.97 19.67
N THR A 217 20.38 -9.15 18.62
CA THR A 217 20.86 -7.76 18.60
C THR A 217 19.74 -6.76 18.43
N ALA A 218 19.90 -5.56 19.00
CA ALA A 218 19.10 -4.39 18.67
C ALA A 218 20.03 -3.29 18.14
N GLY A 219 19.89 -2.92 16.87
CA GLY A 219 20.79 -1.95 16.23
C GLY A 219 22.24 -2.44 16.21
N GLY A 220 22.45 -3.75 16.03
CA GLY A 220 23.77 -4.39 16.03
C GLY A 220 24.41 -4.61 17.41
N THR A 221 23.80 -4.14 18.51
CA THR A 221 24.29 -4.40 19.87
C THR A 221 23.57 -5.61 20.47
N PRO A 222 24.27 -6.63 21.00
CA PRO A 222 23.62 -7.74 21.71
C PRO A 222 22.69 -7.23 22.80
N VAL A 223 21.43 -7.66 22.81
CA VAL A 223 20.40 -7.09 23.70
C VAL A 223 20.72 -7.27 25.17
N ARG A 224 21.38 -8.38 25.52
CA ARG A 224 21.84 -8.65 26.89
C ARG A 224 22.88 -7.65 27.39
N ASN A 225 23.51 -6.89 26.48
CA ASN A 225 24.49 -5.85 26.83
C ASN A 225 23.85 -4.46 26.92
N ILE A 226 22.54 -4.32 26.68
CA ILE A 226 21.83 -3.06 26.83
C ILE A 226 21.63 -2.79 28.32
N GLU A 227 21.90 -1.54 28.74
CA GLU A 227 21.73 -1.13 30.13
C GLU A 227 20.28 -1.34 30.60
N GLY A 228 20.13 -1.95 31.78
CA GLY A 228 18.83 -2.28 32.35
C GLY A 228 18.14 -3.48 31.70
N PHE A 229 18.78 -4.24 30.79
CA PHE A 229 18.16 -5.42 30.19
C PHE A 229 17.70 -6.43 31.27
N ALA A 230 16.41 -6.75 31.25
CA ALA A 230 15.73 -7.61 32.23
C ALA A 230 15.12 -8.88 31.59
N GLY A 231 15.66 -9.31 30.44
CA GLY A 231 15.22 -10.48 29.71
C GLY A 231 14.37 -10.17 28.49
N LEU A 232 14.26 -11.15 27.60
CA LEU A 232 13.34 -11.12 26.47
C LEU A 232 11.91 -11.33 26.94
N ASP A 233 10.95 -10.74 26.24
CA ASP A 233 9.54 -11.02 26.49
C ASP A 233 9.17 -12.39 25.89
N ASP A 234 8.65 -13.26 26.75
CA ASP A 234 8.35 -14.64 26.40
C ASP A 234 7.42 -14.71 25.19
N ARG A 235 7.86 -15.45 24.16
CA ARG A 235 7.09 -15.74 22.94
C ARG A 235 6.75 -14.52 22.07
N SER A 236 7.33 -13.34 22.36
CA SER A 236 7.23 -12.13 21.53
C SER A 236 7.96 -12.26 20.18
N ASP A 237 8.89 -13.21 20.09
CA ASP A 237 9.77 -13.42 18.95
C ASP A 237 9.09 -14.05 17.73
N GLN A 238 9.50 -13.59 16.56
CA GLN A 238 9.10 -14.08 15.25
C GLN A 238 10.29 -13.95 14.29
N ALA A 239 10.81 -15.07 13.81
CA ALA A 239 11.88 -15.11 12.82
C ALA A 239 11.35 -15.54 11.45
N SER A 240 11.90 -14.95 10.38
CA SER A 240 11.66 -15.33 8.98
C SER A 240 12.97 -15.34 8.21
N ARG A 241 13.07 -16.14 7.15
CA ARG A 241 14.25 -16.16 6.28
C ARG A 241 14.23 -14.92 5.38
N ALA A 242 15.24 -14.06 5.46
CA ALA A 242 15.32 -12.89 4.59
C ALA A 242 15.91 -13.28 3.23
N PHE A 243 15.42 -12.66 2.16
CA PHE A 243 16.02 -12.80 0.83
C PHE A 243 17.16 -11.80 0.69
N ARG A 244 18.28 -12.26 0.14
CA ARG A 244 19.41 -11.41 -0.18
C ARG A 244 19.13 -10.60 -1.45
N ARG A 245 19.24 -9.28 -1.35
CA ARG A 245 19.20 -8.40 -2.52
C ARG A 245 20.50 -8.53 -3.29
N LEU A 246 20.40 -8.76 -4.59
CA LEU A 246 21.52 -8.75 -5.53
C LEU A 246 21.48 -7.50 -6.41
N ASP A 247 22.65 -7.08 -6.89
CA ASP A 247 22.74 -6.09 -7.95
C ASP A 247 22.19 -6.65 -9.26
N ALA A 248 21.71 -5.78 -10.15
CA ALA A 248 21.05 -6.18 -11.40
C ALA A 248 21.93 -7.14 -12.24
N GLY A 249 23.24 -6.89 -12.29
CA GLY A 249 24.20 -7.68 -13.06
C GLY A 249 24.79 -8.90 -12.35
N ALA A 250 24.61 -9.06 -11.04
CA ALA A 250 25.19 -10.16 -10.26
C ALA A 250 24.57 -11.51 -10.64
N ASP A 251 25.33 -12.59 -10.62
CA ASP A 251 24.78 -13.91 -10.91
C ASP A 251 23.97 -14.47 -9.74
N TRP A 252 22.96 -15.28 -10.06
CA TRP A 252 22.15 -15.99 -9.08
C TRP A 252 22.97 -17.09 -8.41
N SER A 253 22.82 -17.26 -7.10
CA SER A 253 23.41 -18.38 -6.37
C SER A 253 22.85 -19.71 -6.87
N THR A 254 23.74 -20.68 -7.02
CA THR A 254 23.39 -22.07 -7.29
C THR A 254 22.94 -22.82 -6.05
N ASP A 255 23.12 -22.26 -4.85
CA ASP A 255 22.85 -22.95 -3.58
C ASP A 255 21.71 -22.29 -2.79
N ASP A 256 21.60 -20.96 -2.83
CA ASP A 256 20.61 -20.20 -2.06
C ASP A 256 19.41 -19.75 -2.92
N PRO A 257 18.19 -20.28 -2.71
CA PRO A 257 17.01 -19.83 -3.43
C PRO A 257 16.45 -18.50 -2.91
N TYR A 258 16.94 -17.99 -1.77
CA TYR A 258 16.44 -16.77 -1.13
C TYR A 258 17.20 -15.54 -1.62
N GLU A 259 17.11 -15.26 -2.92
CA GLU A 259 17.71 -14.06 -3.52
C GLU A 259 16.70 -13.35 -4.41
N TYR A 260 16.85 -12.02 -4.51
CA TYR A 260 16.04 -11.20 -5.39
C TYR A 260 16.84 -10.04 -5.97
N LYS A 261 16.31 -9.49 -7.07
CA LYS A 261 16.79 -8.27 -7.74
C LYS A 261 15.62 -7.35 -7.96
N ILE A 262 15.87 -6.05 -7.90
CA ILE A 262 14.92 -5.04 -8.37
C ILE A 262 15.19 -4.87 -9.86
N VAL A 263 14.23 -5.27 -10.70
CA VAL A 263 14.32 -5.12 -12.16
C VAL A 263 13.97 -3.68 -12.53
N ASP A 264 12.88 -3.18 -11.97
CA ASP A 264 12.44 -1.80 -12.13
C ASP A 264 11.63 -1.40 -10.89
N SER A 265 12.17 -0.44 -10.14
CA SER A 265 11.50 0.08 -8.94
C SER A 265 10.24 0.85 -9.29
N LEU A 266 10.19 1.60 -10.39
CA LEU A 266 9.02 2.41 -10.72
C LEU A 266 7.79 1.53 -10.96
N THR A 267 7.92 0.50 -11.79
CA THR A 267 6.82 -0.42 -12.12
C THR A 267 6.58 -1.48 -11.04
N GLY A 268 7.42 -1.53 -10.01
CA GLY A 268 7.35 -2.55 -8.96
C GLY A 268 7.71 -3.94 -9.47
N ARG A 269 8.58 -4.06 -10.49
CA ARG A 269 9.04 -5.35 -11.02
C ARG A 269 10.26 -5.83 -10.26
N ILE A 270 10.12 -7.01 -9.66
CA ILE A 270 11.19 -7.70 -8.94
C ILE A 270 11.41 -9.07 -9.58
N ALA A 271 12.65 -9.54 -9.56
CA ALA A 271 13.00 -10.88 -10.00
C ALA A 271 13.52 -11.68 -8.82
N PHE A 272 13.02 -12.90 -8.65
CA PHE A 272 13.52 -13.85 -7.68
C PHE A 272 14.47 -14.85 -8.34
N ASN A 273 15.34 -15.47 -7.53
CA ASN A 273 16.17 -16.58 -8.00
C ASN A 273 15.28 -17.67 -8.63
N PRO A 274 15.53 -18.07 -9.89
CA PRO A 274 14.78 -19.12 -10.60
C PRO A 274 14.63 -20.43 -9.81
N ARG A 275 15.63 -20.80 -9.02
CA ARG A 275 15.59 -22.02 -8.19
C ARG A 275 14.45 -21.99 -7.18
N GLY A 276 14.05 -20.79 -6.74
CA GLY A 276 12.94 -20.57 -5.83
C GLY A 276 11.61 -21.13 -6.37
N TYR A 277 11.40 -21.14 -7.69
CA TYR A 277 10.18 -21.71 -8.30
C TYR A 277 10.02 -23.20 -8.00
N SER A 278 11.12 -23.95 -8.08
CA SER A 278 11.15 -25.40 -7.82
C SER A 278 11.39 -25.74 -6.36
N TYR A 279 11.79 -24.76 -5.54
CA TYR A 279 12.15 -24.98 -4.15
C TYR A 279 10.90 -25.22 -3.30
N LYS A 280 11.00 -26.21 -2.40
CA LYS A 280 9.92 -26.59 -1.50
C LYS A 280 10.34 -26.43 -0.05
N GLU A 281 9.49 -25.81 0.74
CA GLU A 281 9.66 -25.67 2.18
C GLU A 281 8.87 -26.76 2.91
N SER A 282 9.50 -27.46 3.86
CA SER A 282 8.81 -28.41 4.72
C SER A 282 8.29 -27.70 5.97
N THR A 283 7.01 -27.36 5.98
CA THR A 283 6.31 -26.77 7.13
C THR A 283 5.66 -27.87 7.98
N PRO A 284 5.21 -27.56 9.21
CA PRO A 284 4.40 -28.49 10.01
C PRO A 284 3.15 -29.01 9.29
N GLN A 285 2.60 -28.21 8.36
CA GLN A 285 1.42 -28.52 7.56
C GLN A 285 1.72 -29.35 6.30
N GLY A 286 2.99 -29.54 5.95
CA GLY A 286 3.40 -30.32 4.79
C GLY A 286 4.48 -29.64 3.96
N VAL A 287 4.65 -30.10 2.72
CA VAL A 287 5.63 -29.53 1.79
C VAL A 287 4.92 -28.47 0.94
N VAL A 288 5.33 -27.21 1.06
CA VAL A 288 4.75 -26.06 0.34
C VAL A 288 5.77 -25.43 -0.60
N ASP A 289 5.29 -24.68 -1.59
CA ASP A 289 6.16 -23.87 -2.45
C ASP A 289 6.79 -22.71 -1.69
N LEU A 290 8.01 -22.32 -2.10
CA LEU A 290 8.62 -21.11 -1.60
C LEU A 290 7.70 -19.91 -1.86
N THR A 291 7.43 -19.17 -0.78
CA THR A 291 6.62 -17.96 -0.79
C THR A 291 7.45 -16.82 -0.23
N ALA A 292 7.51 -15.72 -0.97
CA ALA A 292 8.10 -14.47 -0.53
C ALA A 292 7.02 -13.52 -0.02
N HIS A 293 7.38 -12.70 0.95
CA HIS A 293 6.63 -11.58 1.47
C HIS A 293 7.46 -10.32 1.19
N VAL A 294 6.87 -9.35 0.51
CA VAL A 294 7.56 -8.13 0.08
C VAL A 294 7.00 -6.94 0.82
N ASP A 295 7.86 -6.25 1.56
CA ASP A 295 7.58 -4.95 2.14
C ASP A 295 8.07 -3.86 1.19
N TYR A 296 7.22 -2.89 0.89
CA TYR A 296 7.58 -1.80 0.01
C TYR A 296 6.74 -0.56 0.25
N THR A 297 7.26 0.58 -0.16
CA THR A 297 6.60 1.87 -0.02
C THR A 297 6.13 2.36 -1.39
N VAL A 298 4.82 2.60 -1.53
CA VAL A 298 4.25 3.21 -2.74
C VAL A 298 4.60 4.70 -2.77
N TYR A 299 4.92 5.19 -3.96
CA TYR A 299 5.38 6.56 -4.15
C TYR A 299 4.31 7.59 -3.74
N ASP A 300 3.18 7.58 -4.43
CA ASP A 300 2.07 8.51 -4.21
C ASP A 300 0.77 7.90 -4.76
N TRP A 301 -0.29 7.91 -3.94
CA TRP A 301 -1.61 7.43 -4.33
C TRP A 301 -2.33 8.32 -5.34
N GLY A 302 -1.82 9.54 -5.55
CA GLY A 302 -2.26 10.44 -6.61
C GLY A 302 -1.74 10.09 -8.00
N ILE A 303 -0.82 9.13 -8.10
CA ILE A 303 -0.40 8.55 -9.38
C ILE A 303 -1.35 7.40 -9.70
N ILE A 304 -2.22 7.63 -10.68
CA ILE A 304 -3.20 6.66 -11.13
C ILE A 304 -2.53 5.74 -12.15
N SER A 305 -2.78 4.43 -12.02
CA SER A 305 -2.25 3.41 -12.92
C SER A 305 -3.41 2.69 -13.61
N GLU A 306 -3.39 2.65 -14.94
CA GLU A 306 -4.38 1.92 -15.74
C GLU A 306 -3.70 1.00 -16.75
N THR A 307 -4.31 -0.16 -17.01
CA THR A 307 -3.85 -1.09 -18.03
C THR A 307 -4.79 -1.01 -19.23
N LEU A 308 -4.26 -0.52 -20.37
CA LEU A 308 -5.02 -0.20 -21.58
C LEU A 308 -4.51 -1.06 -22.74
N GLN A 309 -5.44 -1.64 -23.50
CA GLN A 309 -5.10 -2.42 -24.69
C GLN A 309 -5.15 -1.53 -25.93
N VAL A 310 -4.10 -1.60 -26.76
CA VAL A 310 -4.03 -0.90 -28.04
C VAL A 310 -4.99 -1.54 -29.04
N PRO A 311 -5.90 -0.75 -29.66
CA PRO A 311 -6.80 -1.28 -30.68
C PRO A 311 -6.05 -1.99 -31.81
N PRO A 312 -6.68 -2.97 -32.48
CA PRO A 312 -6.03 -3.69 -33.59
C PRO A 312 -5.90 -2.85 -34.86
N VAL A 313 -6.67 -1.76 -35.00
CA VAL A 313 -6.77 -0.95 -36.23
C VAL A 313 -6.53 0.53 -35.90
N PRO A 314 -5.78 1.28 -36.73
CA PRO A 314 -5.57 2.71 -36.52
C PRO A 314 -6.87 3.52 -36.75
N PRO A 315 -7.01 4.70 -36.13
CA PRO A 315 -6.05 5.35 -35.25
C PRO A 315 -6.00 4.68 -33.86
N TYR A 316 -4.79 4.41 -33.37
CA TYR A 316 -4.57 3.78 -32.06
C TYR A 316 -4.77 4.80 -30.93
N ARG A 317 -6.03 4.99 -30.54
CA ARG A 317 -6.43 5.91 -29.47
C ARG A 317 -6.76 5.14 -28.21
N LEU A 318 -6.06 5.44 -27.13
CA LEU A 318 -6.34 4.94 -25.79
C LEU A 318 -7.00 6.05 -24.98
N ARG A 319 -7.96 5.70 -24.15
CA ARG A 319 -8.66 6.65 -23.30
C ARG A 319 -8.50 6.21 -21.84
N THR A 320 -7.98 7.12 -21.02
CA THR A 320 -7.91 6.93 -19.56
C THR A 320 -9.29 7.11 -18.92
N THR A 321 -9.52 6.52 -17.75
CA THR A 321 -10.80 6.67 -17.04
C THR A 321 -11.01 8.11 -16.59
N LEU A 322 -9.95 8.73 -16.07
CA LEU A 322 -9.94 10.13 -15.68
C LEU A 322 -9.53 11.04 -16.84
N ARG A 323 -9.99 12.28 -16.78
CA ARG A 323 -9.72 13.36 -17.74
C ARG A 323 -8.86 14.43 -17.08
N ASP A 324 -8.54 15.47 -17.83
CA ASP A 324 -7.78 16.63 -17.33
C ASP A 324 -6.46 16.19 -16.69
N ILE A 325 -5.64 15.47 -17.47
CA ILE A 325 -4.31 15.01 -17.06
C ILE A 325 -3.43 16.23 -16.81
N LYS A 326 -2.69 16.23 -15.69
CA LYS A 326 -1.80 17.33 -15.33
C LYS A 326 -0.70 17.51 -16.38
N GLN A 327 -0.44 18.77 -16.75
CA GLN A 327 0.57 19.13 -17.73
C GLN A 327 1.69 19.93 -17.07
N ILE A 328 2.94 19.53 -17.32
CA ILE A 328 4.13 20.17 -16.77
C ILE A 328 4.19 21.64 -17.19
N GLY A 329 4.45 22.50 -16.20
CA GLY A 329 4.56 23.95 -16.40
C GLY A 329 3.26 24.67 -16.75
N VAL A 330 2.13 23.95 -16.90
CA VAL A 330 0.81 24.53 -17.19
C VAL A 330 -0.13 24.35 -16.01
N THR A 331 -0.25 23.13 -15.49
CA THR A 331 -1.09 22.86 -14.32
C THR A 331 -0.41 23.38 -13.06
N ILE A 332 -1.17 24.06 -12.21
CA ILE A 332 -0.73 24.52 -10.89
C ILE A 332 -1.27 23.53 -9.85
N ASN A 333 -0.40 23.08 -8.95
CA ASN A 333 -0.77 22.23 -7.82
C ASN A 333 -1.53 23.04 -6.75
N ASP A 334 -2.16 22.36 -5.81
CA ASP A 334 -2.94 23.00 -4.74
C ASP A 334 -2.08 23.89 -3.82
N ASP A 335 -0.76 23.66 -3.76
CA ASP A 335 0.21 24.49 -3.04
C ASP A 335 0.65 25.75 -3.82
N GLY A 336 0.13 25.95 -5.04
CA GLY A 336 0.48 27.06 -5.92
C GLY A 336 1.76 26.85 -6.74
N SER A 337 2.46 25.73 -6.58
CA SER A 337 3.63 25.38 -7.39
C SER A 337 3.21 24.85 -8.77
N PRO A 338 4.03 25.05 -9.82
CA PRO A 338 3.79 24.39 -11.10
C PRO A 338 3.98 22.88 -10.96
N TYR A 339 3.14 22.11 -11.66
CA TYR A 339 3.33 20.67 -11.78
C TYR A 339 4.65 20.35 -12.49
N THR A 340 5.45 19.47 -11.89
CA THR A 340 6.82 19.12 -12.35
C THR A 340 6.94 17.71 -12.91
N GLY A 341 5.82 16.98 -13.02
CA GLY A 341 5.76 15.62 -13.56
C GLY A 341 5.37 14.58 -12.51
N ILE A 342 5.35 13.31 -12.92
CA ILE A 342 4.80 12.22 -12.10
C ILE A 342 5.65 11.97 -10.85
N THR A 343 6.97 11.97 -11.00
CA THR A 343 7.95 11.91 -9.90
C THR A 343 9.18 12.74 -10.25
N PRO A 344 10.05 13.10 -9.29
CA PRO A 344 11.31 13.82 -9.54
C PRO A 344 12.24 13.10 -10.53
N ASN A 345 12.21 11.77 -10.57
CA ASN A 345 13.03 10.98 -11.49
C ASN A 345 12.39 10.84 -12.89
N TYR A 346 11.11 11.19 -13.02
CA TYR A 346 10.32 11.04 -14.22
C TYR A 346 9.51 12.34 -14.45
N PRO A 347 10.17 13.41 -14.93
CA PRO A 347 9.57 14.72 -15.14
C PRO A 347 8.74 14.72 -16.44
N GLU A 348 7.74 13.85 -16.50
CA GLU A 348 6.85 13.68 -17.65
C GLU A 348 5.39 13.82 -17.21
N ASP A 349 4.53 14.23 -18.15
CA ASP A 349 3.08 14.34 -17.94
C ASP A 349 2.45 12.97 -17.68
N LEU A 350 2.94 11.96 -18.41
CA LEU A 350 2.44 10.59 -18.41
C LEU A 350 3.62 9.61 -18.57
N LEU A 351 3.55 8.45 -17.90
CA LEU A 351 4.52 7.37 -18.05
C LEU A 351 3.81 6.17 -18.68
N VAL A 352 4.36 5.60 -19.74
CA VAL A 352 3.81 4.39 -20.36
C VAL A 352 4.83 3.27 -20.35
N VAL A 353 4.37 2.08 -20.01
CA VAL A 353 5.16 0.86 -19.97
C VAL A 353 4.45 -0.22 -20.76
N ASP A 354 5.16 -0.91 -21.63
CA ASP A 354 4.62 -2.10 -22.29
C ASP A 354 4.55 -3.26 -21.29
N GLU A 355 3.36 -3.80 -21.02
CA GLU A 355 3.19 -4.79 -19.96
C GLU A 355 3.90 -6.12 -20.25
N ALA A 356 4.06 -6.47 -21.53
CA ALA A 356 4.72 -7.71 -21.94
C ALA A 356 6.22 -7.70 -21.66
N THR A 357 6.89 -6.59 -21.93
CA THR A 357 8.34 -6.43 -21.72
C THR A 357 8.68 -5.74 -20.41
N GLY A 358 7.73 -5.00 -19.85
CA GLY A 358 7.87 -4.01 -18.78
C GLY A 358 8.94 -2.97 -19.09
N GLN A 359 9.13 -2.62 -20.36
CA GLN A 359 10.01 -1.54 -20.79
C GLN A 359 9.21 -0.25 -20.99
N TYR A 360 9.84 0.85 -20.63
CA TYR A 360 9.31 2.19 -20.76
C TYR A 360 9.21 2.63 -22.22
N ILE A 361 8.10 3.28 -22.57
CA ILE A 361 7.84 3.90 -23.87
C ILE A 361 8.00 5.42 -23.69
N PRO A 362 8.98 6.05 -24.37
CA PRO A 362 9.21 7.48 -24.30
C PRO A 362 7.96 8.32 -24.53
N SER A 363 7.69 9.28 -23.64
CA SER A 363 6.52 10.16 -23.73
C SER A 363 6.52 11.01 -25.01
N ASN A 364 7.70 11.36 -25.53
CA ASN A 364 7.87 12.17 -26.74
C ASN A 364 7.40 11.48 -28.04
N VAL A 365 7.22 10.16 -28.05
CA VAL A 365 6.65 9.45 -29.22
C VAL A 365 5.12 9.35 -29.16
N LEU A 366 4.51 9.74 -28.05
CA LEU A 366 3.07 9.69 -27.82
C LEU A 366 2.47 11.10 -27.97
N GLN A 367 1.25 11.18 -28.50
CA GLN A 367 0.49 12.43 -28.45
C GLN A 367 -0.54 12.34 -27.34
N LEU A 368 -0.55 13.33 -26.44
CA LEU A 368 -1.50 13.41 -25.34
C LEU A 368 -2.48 14.56 -25.56
N ASP A 369 -3.77 14.26 -25.50
CA ASP A 369 -4.83 15.23 -25.28
C ASP A 369 -5.15 15.23 -23.78
N HIS A 370 -4.54 16.17 -23.05
CA HIS A 370 -4.66 16.29 -21.59
C HIS A 370 -6.10 16.43 -21.14
N ARG A 371 -6.90 17.22 -21.87
CA ARG A 371 -8.28 17.53 -21.50
C ARG A 371 -9.20 16.32 -21.62
N ASN A 372 -9.06 15.54 -22.69
CA ASN A 372 -9.93 14.38 -22.91
C ASN A 372 -9.36 13.08 -22.34
N GLY A 373 -8.11 13.08 -21.87
CA GLY A 373 -7.41 11.87 -21.42
C GLY A 373 -7.19 10.89 -22.57
N ILE A 374 -6.88 11.39 -23.77
CA ILE A 374 -6.67 10.55 -24.96
C ILE A 374 -5.19 10.48 -25.27
N ILE A 375 -4.67 9.26 -25.37
CA ILE A 375 -3.31 8.96 -25.78
C ILE A 375 -3.36 8.40 -27.20
N VAL A 376 -2.67 9.05 -28.13
CA VAL A 376 -2.51 8.55 -29.50
C VAL A 376 -1.16 7.88 -29.60
N VAL A 377 -1.20 6.58 -29.91
CA VAL A 377 -0.01 5.73 -30.07
C VAL A 377 0.34 5.66 -31.56
N PRO A 378 1.62 5.81 -31.95
CA PRO A 378 2.03 5.63 -33.35
C PRO A 378 1.90 4.16 -33.79
N ASP A 379 1.95 3.89 -35.09
CA ASP A 379 1.82 2.52 -35.62
C ASP A 379 2.92 1.56 -35.11
N GLN A 380 4.09 2.13 -34.85
CA GLN A 380 5.22 1.42 -34.27
C GLN A 380 5.80 2.24 -33.12
N ILE A 381 6.14 1.55 -32.04
CA ILE A 381 6.80 2.10 -30.85
C ILE A 381 8.16 1.45 -30.69
N THR A 382 9.11 2.21 -30.13
CA THR A 382 10.43 1.67 -29.81
C THR A 382 10.40 1.14 -28.38
N ILE A 383 10.72 -0.14 -28.23
CA ILE A 383 10.80 -0.83 -26.93
C ILE A 383 12.26 -1.27 -26.74
N GLY A 384 12.95 -0.56 -25.85
CA GLY A 384 14.40 -0.63 -25.72
C GLY A 384 15.05 -0.16 -27.01
N ASN A 385 15.73 -1.08 -27.72
CA ASN A 385 16.36 -0.78 -29.01
C ASN A 385 15.67 -1.44 -30.22
N VAL A 386 14.40 -1.85 -30.09
CA VAL A 386 13.66 -2.54 -31.17
C VAL A 386 12.36 -1.83 -31.46
N LEU A 387 12.11 -1.58 -32.73
CA LEU A 387 10.85 -1.04 -33.24
C LEU A 387 9.83 -2.18 -33.36
N VAL A 388 8.67 -2.03 -32.73
CA VAL A 388 7.64 -3.06 -32.69
C VAL A 388 6.27 -2.48 -33.04
N PRO A 389 5.36 -3.28 -33.63
CA PRO A 389 3.99 -2.85 -33.86
C PRO A 389 3.28 -2.53 -32.55
N SER A 390 2.52 -1.44 -32.53
CA SER A 390 1.72 -1.03 -31.37
C SER A 390 0.42 -1.80 -31.24
N ALA A 391 -0.17 -2.22 -32.37
CA ALA A 391 -1.48 -2.87 -32.43
C ALA A 391 -1.57 -4.09 -31.49
N GLY A 392 -2.64 -4.16 -30.70
CA GLY A 392 -2.93 -5.29 -29.81
C GLY A 392 -2.07 -5.38 -28.55
N ARG A 393 -1.07 -4.51 -28.37
CA ARG A 393 -0.25 -4.48 -27.14
C ARG A 393 -1.05 -4.02 -25.94
N THR A 394 -0.65 -4.50 -24.76
CA THR A 394 -1.18 -4.01 -23.50
C THR A 394 -0.18 -3.07 -22.87
N LEU A 395 -0.61 -1.84 -22.61
CA LEU A 395 0.21 -0.77 -22.05
C LEU A 395 -0.29 -0.43 -20.66
N ARG A 396 0.62 -0.32 -19.70
CA ARG A 396 0.34 0.29 -18.41
C ARG A 396 0.69 1.77 -18.46
N VAL A 397 -0.27 2.61 -18.09
CA VAL A 397 -0.16 4.07 -18.10
C VAL A 397 -0.23 4.57 -16.67
N TYR A 398 0.75 5.38 -16.28
CA TYR A 398 0.73 6.13 -15.03
C TYR A 398 0.56 7.61 -15.32
N TYR A 399 -0.33 8.28 -14.59
CA TYR A 399 -0.60 9.70 -14.79
C TYR A 399 -1.20 10.33 -13.52
N ARG A 400 -1.25 11.67 -13.48
CA ARG A 400 -1.98 12.45 -12.47
C ARG A 400 -3.04 13.30 -13.14
N CYS A 401 -4.11 13.62 -12.43
CA CYS A 401 -5.20 14.46 -12.93
C CYS A 401 -5.40 15.73 -12.09
N GLU A 402 -5.98 16.75 -12.71
CA GLU A 402 -6.51 17.90 -11.99
C GLU A 402 -7.58 17.49 -10.97
N GLY A 403 -7.65 18.23 -9.87
CA GLY A 403 -8.49 17.86 -8.72
C GLY A 403 -7.86 16.78 -7.83
N ASP A 404 -6.55 16.54 -7.94
CA ASP A 404 -5.75 15.70 -7.03
C ASP A 404 -6.44 14.37 -6.68
N TRP A 405 -6.86 13.65 -7.74
CA TRP A 405 -7.44 12.33 -7.62
C TRP A 405 -6.46 11.37 -6.98
N GLN A 406 -6.92 10.58 -6.01
CA GLN A 406 -6.12 9.56 -5.33
C GLN A 406 -6.90 8.27 -5.16
N ILE A 407 -6.22 7.13 -5.27
CA ILE A 407 -6.78 5.81 -4.92
C ILE A 407 -5.97 5.25 -3.76
N GLN A 408 -6.61 5.16 -2.59
CA GLN A 408 -6.01 4.67 -1.36
C GLN A 408 -6.55 3.31 -0.98
N TYR A 409 -5.67 2.52 -0.38
CA TYR A 409 -5.99 1.18 0.07
C TYR A 409 -5.84 1.13 1.58
N ARG A 410 -6.80 0.49 2.24
CA ARG A 410 -6.74 0.24 3.68
C ARG A 410 -6.99 -1.22 3.94
N LYS A 411 -6.03 -1.89 4.58
CA LYS A 411 -6.17 -3.27 5.01
C LYS A 411 -5.88 -3.36 6.50
N ALA A 412 -6.70 -4.11 7.23
CA ALA A 412 -6.37 -4.49 8.61
C ALA A 412 -5.26 -5.52 8.56
N TYR A 413 -4.28 -5.41 9.46
CA TYR A 413 -3.18 -6.36 9.48
C TYR A 413 -3.68 -7.78 9.75
N GLU A 414 -3.09 -8.79 9.11
CA GLU A 414 -3.62 -10.17 9.17
C GLU A 414 -3.69 -10.72 10.61
N ARG A 415 -2.70 -10.40 11.45
CA ARG A 415 -2.63 -10.87 12.84
C ARG A 415 -1.94 -9.88 13.77
N TYR A 416 -2.62 -9.51 14.84
CA TYR A 416 -2.09 -8.59 15.84
C TYR A 416 -1.42 -9.32 17.01
N THR A 417 -0.44 -8.65 17.62
CA THR A 417 0.31 -9.13 18.79
C THR A 417 -0.11 -8.31 20.02
N PRO A 418 -0.31 -8.93 21.20
CA PRO A 418 -0.60 -8.18 22.41
C PRO A 418 0.57 -7.27 22.81
N GLN A 419 0.25 -6.14 23.41
CA GLN A 419 1.17 -5.17 24.01
C GLN A 419 0.65 -4.81 25.40
N ASN A 420 1.56 -4.46 26.31
CA ASN A 420 1.22 -4.12 27.71
C ASN A 420 0.96 -2.63 27.94
N ASP A 421 1.23 -1.79 26.95
CA ASP A 421 0.98 -0.34 26.99
C ASP A 421 -0.04 0.08 25.92
N ASN A 422 -0.72 1.18 26.19
CA ASN A 422 -1.67 1.85 25.32
C ASN A 422 -1.05 2.46 24.06
N ASP A 423 0.27 2.63 23.98
CA ASP A 423 0.95 3.09 22.77
C ASP A 423 1.20 1.93 21.80
N VAL A 424 0.15 1.59 21.05
CA VAL A 424 0.13 0.43 20.14
C VAL A 424 0.51 0.79 18.72
N SER A 425 1.45 0.03 18.15
CA SER A 425 1.79 0.10 16.73
C SER A 425 0.69 -0.50 15.84
N TYR A 426 0.83 -0.37 14.52
CA TYR A 426 -0.17 -0.77 13.51
C TYR A 426 -0.48 -2.28 13.46
N ARG A 427 0.30 -3.11 14.15
CA ARG A 427 0.16 -4.58 14.23
C ARG A 427 0.05 -5.10 15.66
N GLU A 428 -0.18 -4.18 16.61
CA GLU A 428 -0.24 -4.47 18.04
C GLU A 428 -1.62 -4.11 18.60
N TYR A 429 -1.96 -4.69 19.74
CA TYR A 429 -3.17 -4.35 20.48
C TYR A 429 -2.91 -4.32 21.97
N PHE A 430 -3.63 -3.44 22.67
CA PHE A 430 -3.62 -3.38 24.13
C PHE A 430 -5.00 -3.76 24.65
N HIS A 431 -5.05 -4.74 25.55
CA HIS A 431 -6.29 -5.16 26.17
C HIS A 431 -6.54 -4.35 27.45
N ASN A 432 -7.40 -3.34 27.37
CA ASN A 432 -7.78 -2.53 28.52
C ASN A 432 -8.92 -3.20 29.30
N ARG A 433 -8.55 -4.03 30.26
CA ARG A 433 -9.50 -4.78 31.13
C ARG A 433 -10.39 -3.87 31.98
N ALA A 434 -9.88 -2.72 32.41
CA ALA A 434 -10.67 -1.80 33.24
C ALA A 434 -11.81 -1.13 32.47
N ALA A 435 -11.70 -1.11 31.15
CA ALA A 435 -12.58 -0.37 30.27
C ALA A 435 -13.29 -1.27 29.24
N ASP A 436 -13.20 -2.59 29.42
CA ASP A 436 -13.77 -3.67 28.59
C ASP A 436 -13.58 -3.45 27.08
N ARG A 437 -12.38 -2.99 26.68
CA ARG A 437 -12.10 -2.66 25.28
C ARG A 437 -10.70 -3.05 24.87
N ILE A 438 -10.55 -3.30 23.58
CA ILE A 438 -9.26 -3.54 22.97
C ILE A 438 -8.86 -2.28 22.21
N VAL A 439 -7.67 -1.78 22.51
CA VAL A 439 -7.09 -0.58 21.90
C VAL A 439 -6.19 -0.99 20.75
N LEU A 440 -6.38 -0.33 19.61
CA LEU A 440 -5.62 -0.47 18.37
C LEU A 440 -5.12 0.92 17.92
N ASN A 441 -4.19 0.91 16.98
CA ASN A 441 -3.70 2.12 16.33
C ASN A 441 -4.84 2.87 15.61
N LYS A 442 -4.84 4.21 15.60
CA LYS A 442 -5.87 5.02 14.92
C LYS A 442 -6.06 4.70 13.44
N SER A 443 -5.02 4.20 12.77
CA SER A 443 -5.12 3.79 11.36
C SER A 443 -6.09 2.63 11.13
N GLU A 444 -6.51 1.95 12.20
CA GLU A 444 -7.45 0.82 12.17
C GLU A 444 -8.93 1.24 12.20
N VAL A 445 -9.25 2.51 12.43
CA VAL A 445 -10.64 2.99 12.50
C VAL A 445 -11.43 2.62 11.23
N GLY A 446 -12.63 2.07 11.45
CA GLY A 446 -13.58 1.70 10.41
C GLY A 446 -13.33 0.33 9.76
N LYS A 447 -12.21 -0.33 10.07
CA LYS A 447 -11.88 -1.67 9.60
C LYS A 447 -12.56 -2.76 10.45
N SER A 448 -12.69 -3.96 9.89
CA SER A 448 -13.34 -5.11 10.54
C SER A 448 -12.31 -6.16 10.97
N PHE A 449 -12.54 -6.77 12.13
CA PHE A 449 -11.64 -7.70 12.79
C PHE A 449 -12.40 -8.93 13.27
N SER A 450 -11.74 -10.09 13.25
CA SER A 450 -12.15 -11.29 13.96
C SER A 450 -11.41 -11.35 15.29
N VAL A 451 -12.16 -11.47 16.39
CA VAL A 451 -11.61 -11.50 17.75
C VAL A 451 -11.97 -12.85 18.38
N ASP A 452 -10.93 -13.56 18.85
CA ASP A 452 -11.06 -14.76 19.66
C ASP A 452 -10.73 -14.39 21.10
N TYR A 453 -11.63 -14.66 22.04
CA TYR A 453 -11.44 -14.27 23.43
C TYR A 453 -12.17 -15.19 24.40
N VAL A 454 -11.83 -15.08 25.68
CA VAL A 454 -12.51 -15.79 26.77
C VAL A 454 -13.13 -14.75 27.69
N TYR A 455 -14.35 -15.01 28.14
CA TYR A 455 -15.05 -14.20 29.12
C TYR A 455 -15.58 -15.07 30.26
N LEU A 456 -15.88 -14.46 31.40
CA LEU A 456 -16.47 -15.14 32.54
C LEU A 456 -17.99 -14.97 32.57
N GLU A 457 -18.70 -16.08 32.70
CA GLU A 457 -20.15 -16.10 32.89
C GLU A 457 -20.47 -16.93 34.13
N ASN A 458 -20.94 -16.28 35.19
CA ASN A 458 -21.21 -16.93 36.48
C ASN A 458 -20.00 -17.71 37.01
N GLY A 459 -18.79 -17.13 36.87
CA GLY A 459 -17.53 -17.75 37.30
C GLY A 459 -17.03 -18.89 36.41
N ARG A 460 -17.70 -19.19 35.28
CA ARG A 460 -17.23 -20.18 34.30
C ARG A 460 -16.66 -19.49 33.07
N GLU A 461 -15.51 -19.97 32.61
CA GLU A 461 -14.91 -19.51 31.36
C GLU A 461 -15.76 -19.95 30.16
N ARG A 462 -16.03 -19.00 29.27
CA ARG A 462 -16.67 -19.21 27.97
C ARG A 462 -15.74 -18.67 26.90
N THR A 463 -15.49 -19.47 25.87
CA THR A 463 -14.67 -19.06 24.72
C THR A 463 -15.58 -18.60 23.59
N VAL A 464 -15.27 -17.42 23.05
CA VAL A 464 -15.82 -16.91 21.79
C VAL A 464 -14.73 -17.02 20.74
N ILE A 465 -15.07 -17.58 19.58
CA ILE A 465 -14.17 -17.73 18.44
C ILE A 465 -14.80 -17.01 17.27
N GLY A 466 -14.05 -16.11 16.65
CA GLY A 466 -14.42 -15.49 15.39
C GLY A 466 -15.43 -14.35 15.49
N GLU A 467 -15.57 -13.68 16.65
CA GLU A 467 -16.50 -12.54 16.72
C GLU A 467 -16.03 -11.42 15.78
N VAL A 468 -16.92 -10.98 14.89
CA VAL A 468 -16.61 -9.89 13.96
C VAL A 468 -16.94 -8.55 14.60
N VAL A 469 -15.91 -7.74 14.83
CA VAL A 469 -16.02 -6.42 15.47
C VAL A 469 -15.46 -5.36 14.51
N ARG A 470 -16.18 -4.23 14.37
CA ARG A 470 -15.68 -3.07 13.63
C ARG A 470 -14.98 -2.10 14.57
N ALA A 471 -13.80 -1.66 14.19
CA ALA A 471 -13.08 -0.64 14.96
C ALA A 471 -13.75 0.72 14.86
N ILE A 472 -13.93 1.37 16.00
CA ILE A 472 -14.46 2.73 16.12
C ILE A 472 -13.36 3.69 16.58
N ALA A 473 -13.47 4.98 16.25
CA ALA A 473 -12.57 5.98 16.78
C ALA A 473 -12.82 6.18 18.28
N SER A 474 -11.74 6.38 19.04
CA SER A 474 -11.84 6.90 20.41
C SER A 474 -12.40 8.33 20.42
N PRO A 475 -12.97 8.81 21.54
CA PRO A 475 -13.51 10.17 21.67
C PRO A 475 -12.50 11.29 21.37
N ASP A 476 -11.21 11.05 21.65
CA ASP A 476 -10.11 11.96 21.33
C ASP A 476 -9.59 11.82 19.87
N GLY A 477 -10.11 10.83 19.12
CA GLY A 477 -9.71 10.51 17.76
C GLY A 477 -8.29 9.95 17.62
N GLN A 478 -7.57 9.71 18.71
CA GLN A 478 -6.16 9.30 18.68
C GLN A 478 -5.97 7.79 18.56
N ARG A 479 -7.03 7.00 18.74
CA ARG A 479 -6.97 5.53 18.81
C ARG A 479 -8.17 4.89 18.13
N ALA A 480 -8.05 3.59 17.88
CA ALA A 480 -9.15 2.76 17.46
C ALA A 480 -9.53 1.80 18.60
N TRP A 481 -10.82 1.58 18.82
CA TRP A 481 -11.32 0.64 19.82
C TRP A 481 -12.09 -0.49 19.16
N LEU A 482 -11.85 -1.71 19.62
CA LEU A 482 -12.77 -2.84 19.46
C LEU A 482 -13.53 -3.02 20.76
N ILE A 483 -14.85 -3.16 20.64
CA ILE A 483 -15.76 -3.45 21.75
C ILE A 483 -16.43 -4.78 21.44
N PRO A 484 -15.88 -5.90 21.95
CA PRO A 484 -16.52 -7.21 21.80
C PRO A 484 -17.88 -7.26 22.51
N SER A 485 -18.72 -8.20 22.12
CA SER A 485 -20.08 -8.39 22.65
C SER A 485 -20.13 -8.75 24.14
N LYS A 486 -19.04 -9.32 24.67
CA LYS A 486 -18.82 -9.63 26.08
C LYS A 486 -17.44 -9.11 26.50
N ALA A 487 -17.35 -8.61 27.73
CA ALA A 487 -16.08 -8.17 28.33
C ALA A 487 -15.07 -9.34 28.35
N PRO A 488 -13.96 -9.26 27.60
CA PRO A 488 -12.97 -10.32 27.58
C PRO A 488 -12.16 -10.34 28.89
N GLU A 489 -12.01 -11.52 29.49
CA GLU A 489 -11.01 -11.76 30.54
C GLU A 489 -9.61 -11.77 29.93
N TYR A 490 -9.46 -12.45 28.78
CA TYR A 490 -8.26 -12.39 27.97
C TYR A 490 -8.57 -12.61 26.48
N VAL A 491 -7.75 -11.99 25.64
CA VAL A 491 -7.83 -12.08 24.17
C VAL A 491 -6.86 -13.14 23.69
N ARG A 492 -7.35 -14.12 22.92
CA ARG A 492 -6.54 -15.20 22.34
C ARG A 492 -5.95 -14.80 20.99
N ALA A 493 -6.72 -14.11 20.15
CA ALA A 493 -6.26 -13.66 18.85
C ALA A 493 -7.11 -12.50 18.33
N ILE A 494 -6.47 -11.64 17.54
CA ILE A 494 -7.15 -10.62 16.73
C ILE A 494 -6.62 -10.73 15.30
N ARG A 495 -7.53 -10.83 14.34
CA ARG A 495 -7.22 -10.98 12.92
C ARG A 495 -7.95 -9.92 12.10
N GLY A 496 -7.25 -9.24 11.21
CA GLY A 496 -7.86 -8.28 10.28
C GLY A 496 -8.67 -8.97 9.19
N LEU A 497 -9.89 -8.49 8.93
CA LEU A 497 -10.78 -9.05 7.91
C LEU A 497 -10.99 -8.12 6.70
N SER A 498 -11.05 -6.82 6.93
CA SER A 498 -11.48 -5.88 5.90
C SER A 498 -10.34 -5.43 4.97
N PHE A 499 -10.69 -5.20 3.71
CA PHE A 499 -9.92 -4.44 2.74
C PHE A 499 -10.81 -3.35 2.14
N LYS A 500 -10.32 -2.12 2.07
CA LYS A 500 -11.09 -0.98 1.57
C LYS A 500 -10.32 -0.28 0.46
N VAL A 501 -11.05 0.10 -0.58
CA VAL A 501 -10.57 1.00 -1.63
C VAL A 501 -11.28 2.33 -1.45
N ARG A 502 -10.51 3.39 -1.25
CA ARG A 502 -11.01 4.76 -1.10
C ARG A 502 -10.53 5.57 -2.28
N VAL A 503 -11.46 6.17 -3.03
CA VAL A 503 -11.13 7.13 -4.08
C VAL A 503 -11.41 8.52 -3.54
N MET A 504 -10.44 9.43 -3.68
CA MET A 504 -10.54 10.81 -3.20
C MET A 504 -10.25 11.79 -4.32
N TRP A 505 -10.83 12.98 -4.23
CA TRP A 505 -10.55 14.09 -5.15
C TRP A 505 -10.79 15.43 -4.43
N SER A 506 -10.07 16.46 -4.82
CA SER A 506 -10.22 17.86 -4.42
C SER A 506 -11.19 18.57 -5.36
N GLU A 507 -12.24 19.19 -4.81
CA GLU A 507 -13.19 20.00 -5.60
C GLU A 507 -12.88 21.50 -5.53
N THR A 508 -12.27 21.94 -4.44
CA THR A 508 -11.99 23.36 -4.15
C THR A 508 -10.84 23.47 -3.16
N THR A 509 -10.01 24.49 -3.31
CA THR A 509 -9.04 24.90 -2.30
C THR A 509 -9.72 25.83 -1.28
N ARG A 510 -9.57 25.55 0.02
CA ARG A 510 -9.99 26.42 1.12
C ARG A 510 -8.76 27.06 1.74
N ARG A 511 -8.84 28.32 2.20
CA ARG A 511 -7.79 28.86 3.06
C ARG A 511 -7.84 28.26 4.48
N ASP A 512 -6.74 27.73 4.97
CA ASP A 512 -6.58 27.31 6.36
C ASP A 512 -6.44 28.53 7.31
N SER A 513 -6.22 28.26 8.60
CA SER A 513 -6.00 29.30 9.62
C SER A 513 -4.74 30.15 9.39
N GLU A 514 -3.79 29.66 8.59
CA GLU A 514 -2.56 30.34 8.21
C GLU A 514 -2.69 31.05 6.85
N GLY A 515 -3.88 31.02 6.25
CA GLY A 515 -4.18 31.62 4.95
C GLY A 515 -3.65 30.82 3.76
N ARG A 516 -3.10 29.62 3.96
CA ARG A 516 -2.63 28.71 2.90
C ARG A 516 -3.82 28.04 2.22
N LEU A 517 -3.73 27.82 0.92
CA LEU A 517 -4.74 27.06 0.19
C LEU A 517 -4.56 25.57 0.51
N VAL A 518 -5.63 24.94 1.00
CA VAL A 518 -5.67 23.53 1.37
C VAL A 518 -6.82 22.86 0.61
N PRO A 519 -6.59 21.72 -0.05
CA PRO A 519 -7.62 20.95 -0.73
C PRO A 519 -8.78 20.59 0.20
N LYS A 520 -10.01 20.78 -0.28
CA LYS A 520 -11.19 20.15 0.32
C LYS A 520 -11.46 18.83 -0.40
N PHE A 521 -10.94 17.75 0.18
CA PHE A 521 -11.17 16.40 -0.33
C PHE A 521 -12.62 15.94 -0.14
N GLN A 522 -13.18 15.37 -1.20
CA GLN A 522 -14.30 14.44 -1.16
C GLN A 522 -13.75 13.01 -1.26
N TYR A 523 -14.53 12.03 -0.82
CA TYR A 523 -14.14 10.63 -0.94
C TYR A 523 -15.35 9.74 -1.19
N TYR A 524 -15.07 8.61 -1.85
CA TYR A 524 -15.95 7.47 -2.02
C TYR A 524 -15.24 6.25 -1.44
N ASP A 525 -15.89 5.54 -0.52
CA ASP A 525 -15.37 4.32 0.10
C ASP A 525 -16.10 3.11 -0.46
N LEU A 526 -15.34 2.17 -1.02
CA LEU A 526 -15.81 0.82 -1.29
C LEU A 526 -15.25 -0.12 -0.22
N ASP A 527 -16.12 -0.52 0.69
CA ASP A 527 -15.81 -1.50 1.74
C ASP A 527 -16.03 -2.91 1.18
N GLY A 528 -15.04 -3.79 1.35
CA GLY A 528 -15.19 -5.21 1.04
C GLY A 528 -14.46 -6.11 2.03
N GLU A 529 -14.97 -7.33 2.17
CA GLU A 529 -14.28 -8.39 2.92
C GLU A 529 -13.38 -9.17 1.96
N LEU A 530 -12.19 -8.63 1.69
CA LEU A 530 -11.12 -9.39 1.07
C LEU A 530 -10.23 -9.95 2.18
N THR A 531 -10.70 -11.02 2.80
CA THR A 531 -9.83 -11.90 3.55
C THR A 531 -9.01 -12.71 2.55
N ARG A 532 -7.71 -12.83 2.83
CA ARG A 532 -6.99 -13.99 2.30
C ARG A 532 -7.78 -15.17 2.81
N ARG A 533 -8.31 -16.04 1.92
CA ARG A 533 -8.71 -17.38 2.36
C ARG A 533 -7.42 -17.99 2.89
N LEU A 534 -7.20 -17.86 4.20
CA LEU A 534 -6.26 -18.70 4.91
C LEU A 534 -6.71 -20.10 4.51
N ALA A 535 -5.95 -20.77 3.63
CA ALA A 535 -6.01 -22.20 3.57
C ALA A 535 -5.90 -22.63 5.03
N ALA A 536 -6.95 -23.26 5.57
CA ALA A 536 -7.07 -23.57 6.99
C ALA A 536 -5.71 -24.08 7.48
N GLY A 537 -5.05 -23.26 8.29
CA GLY A 537 -3.65 -23.42 8.69
C GLY A 537 -3.52 -24.10 10.04
#